data_AF-A0A7V2PM10-F1
#
_entry.id   AF-A0A7V2PM10-F1
#
_cell.length_a   1.000
_cell.length_b   1.000
_cell.length_c   1.000
_cell.angle_alpha   90.00
_cell.angle_beta   90.00
_cell.angle_gamma   90.00
#
_symmetry.space_group_name_H-M   'P 1'
#
loop_
_entity.id
_entity.type
_entity.pdbx_description
1 polymer ?
#
loop_
_entity_poly.entity_id
_entity_poly.type
_entity_poly.pdbx_seq_one_letter_code
_entity_poly.pdbx_strand_id
1 'polypeptide(L)'
;MKVREALAKSQDGLPKEAFAIVGDPDDPDTWKLPHHKKGITRALKGKLDIEKTVDWERMPAAVTALSPGGYRGQRVSASPEQILSAAQHLAEHYRKADKPLPDTLAALV
;
A
#
# COMPACT_ATOMS: atom_id res chain seq x y z
N MET A 1 20.50 -9.13 -24.73
CA MET A 1 19.50 -8.09 -24.38
C MET A 1 18.94 -8.43 -23.01
N LYS A 2 19.02 -7.54 -22.00
CA LYS A 2 18.35 -7.74 -20.71
C LYS A 2 16.94 -7.16 -20.84
N VAL A 3 15.95 -8.02 -21.06
CA VAL A 3 14.54 -7.64 -21.00
C VAL A 3 14.30 -7.15 -19.57
N ARG A 4 14.10 -5.85 -19.40
CA ARG A 4 13.56 -5.31 -18.16
C ARG A 4 12.11 -5.76 -18.13
N GLU A 5 11.79 -6.76 -17.30
CA GLU A 5 10.41 -7.10 -16.97
C GLU A 5 9.66 -5.79 -16.70
N ALA A 6 8.72 -5.47 -17.59
CA ALA A 6 7.87 -4.33 -17.39
C ALA A 6 7.00 -4.69 -16.20
N LEU A 7 7.28 -4.10 -15.03
CA LEU A 7 6.42 -4.22 -13.85
C LEU A 7 4.99 -3.98 -14.32
N ALA A 8 4.10 -4.96 -14.09
CA ALA A 8 2.68 -4.78 -14.31
C ALA A 8 2.23 -3.48 -13.59
N LYS A 9 1.33 -2.72 -14.21
CA LYS A 9 0.88 -1.43 -13.69
C LYS A 9 -0.62 -1.43 -13.54
N SER A 10 -1.11 -0.85 -12.44
CA SER A 10 -2.52 -0.55 -12.26
C SER A 10 -3.04 0.48 -13.26
N GLN A 11 -4.36 0.66 -13.28
CA GLN A 11 -5.03 1.72 -14.05
C GLN A 11 -4.45 3.12 -13.74
N ASP A 12 -3.96 3.35 -12.52
CA ASP A 12 -3.28 4.59 -12.10
C ASP A 12 -1.80 4.69 -12.56
N GLY A 13 -1.27 3.65 -13.19
CA GLY A 13 0.12 3.54 -13.62
C GLY A 13 1.10 3.21 -12.48
N LEU A 14 0.60 2.76 -11.33
CA LEU A 14 1.39 2.37 -10.17
C LEU A 14 1.78 0.89 -10.23
N PRO A 15 2.99 0.50 -9.82
CA PRO A 15 3.38 -0.90 -9.71
C PRO A 15 2.79 -1.55 -8.45
N LYS A 16 2.84 -2.88 -8.35
CA LYS A 16 2.28 -3.64 -7.22
C LYS A 16 2.83 -3.22 -5.85
N GLU A 17 4.09 -2.80 -5.79
CA GLU A 17 4.76 -2.35 -4.56
C GLU A 17 4.15 -1.05 -4.00
N ALA A 18 3.29 -0.36 -4.76
CA ALA A 18 2.56 0.80 -4.29
C ALA A 18 1.29 0.45 -3.47
N PHE A 19 0.94 -0.83 -3.37
CA PHE A 19 -0.30 -1.34 -2.78
C PHE A 19 -0.01 -2.17 -1.55
N ALA A 20 -0.84 -2.04 -0.51
CA ALA A 20 -0.65 -2.82 0.72
C ALA A 20 -1.21 -4.24 0.59
N ILE A 21 -2.09 -4.48 -0.38
CA ILE A 21 -2.62 -5.80 -0.70
C ILE A 21 -2.41 -6.04 -2.19
N VAL A 22 -1.67 -7.10 -2.51
CA VAL A 22 -1.47 -7.59 -3.87
C VAL A 22 -2.19 -8.93 -3.96
N GLY A 23 -3.24 -8.99 -4.78
CA GLY A 23 -3.95 -10.22 -5.10
C GLY A 23 -3.19 -11.03 -6.16
N ASP A 24 -3.78 -11.18 -7.33
CA ASP A 24 -3.11 -11.75 -8.50
C ASP A 24 -2.03 -10.77 -9.01
N PRO A 25 -0.74 -11.14 -9.04
CA PRO A 25 0.34 -10.27 -9.52
C PRO A 25 0.25 -9.87 -11.00
N ASP A 26 -0.55 -10.57 -11.81
CA ASP A 26 -0.73 -10.28 -13.23
C ASP A 26 -2.06 -9.55 -13.51
N ASP A 27 -2.93 -9.41 -12.51
CA ASP A 27 -4.17 -8.63 -12.57
C ASP A 27 -4.15 -7.45 -11.58
N PRO A 28 -3.81 -6.23 -12.06
CA PRO A 28 -3.74 -5.03 -11.24
C PRO A 28 -5.05 -4.60 -10.60
N ASP A 29 -6.21 -5.05 -11.09
CA ASP A 29 -7.51 -4.70 -10.51
C ASP A 29 -7.74 -5.44 -9.18
N THR A 30 -6.94 -6.48 -8.90
CA THR A 30 -6.93 -7.18 -7.61
C THR A 30 -6.07 -6.49 -6.55
N TRP A 31 -5.28 -5.48 -6.92
CA TRP A 31 -4.39 -4.77 -5.99
C TRP A 31 -5.15 -3.65 -5.28
N LYS A 32 -4.99 -3.56 -3.96
CA LYS A 32 -5.81 -2.70 -3.12
C LYS A 32 -4.95 -1.86 -2.19
N LEU A 33 -5.55 -0.75 -1.74
CA LEU A 33 -4.94 0.18 -0.80
C LEU A 33 -3.63 0.81 -1.34
N PRO A 34 -3.72 1.56 -2.46
CA PRO A 34 -2.58 2.31 -2.96
C PRO A 34 -2.15 3.37 -1.93
N HIS A 35 -0.87 3.39 -1.57
CA HIS A 35 -0.34 4.28 -0.53
C HIS A 35 1.03 4.90 -0.90
N HIS A 36 1.49 4.70 -2.14
CA HIS A 36 2.67 5.40 -2.68
C HIS A 36 2.31 6.26 -3.90
N LYS A 37 3.07 7.35 -4.07
CA LYS A 37 3.02 8.22 -5.25
C LYS A 37 3.76 7.56 -6.43
N LYS A 38 3.53 8.04 -7.65
CA LYS A 38 4.24 7.59 -8.88
C LYS A 38 5.78 7.63 -8.77
N GLY A 39 6.31 8.42 -7.83
CA GLY A 39 7.74 8.45 -7.48
C GLY A 39 8.31 7.08 -7.06
N ILE A 40 7.49 6.12 -6.63
CA ILE A 40 7.93 4.77 -6.24
C ILE A 40 8.71 4.06 -7.36
N THR A 41 8.38 4.28 -8.63
CA THR A 41 9.16 3.71 -9.74
C THR A 41 10.62 4.17 -9.76
N ARG A 42 10.93 5.36 -9.21
CA ARG A 42 12.31 5.82 -9.01
C ARG A 42 12.94 5.15 -7.80
N ALA A 43 12.18 4.96 -6.72
CA ALA A 43 12.66 4.28 -5.52
C ALA A 43 13.02 2.80 -5.80
N LEU A 44 12.17 2.09 -6.55
CA LEU A 44 12.44 0.72 -7.02
C LEU A 44 13.68 0.61 -7.91
N LYS A 45 14.15 1.71 -8.50
CA LYS A 45 15.40 1.78 -9.29
C LYS A 45 16.60 2.25 -8.46
N GLY A 46 16.46 2.39 -7.14
CA GLY A 46 17.49 2.90 -6.24
C GLY A 46 17.77 4.41 -6.39
N LYS A 47 16.87 5.16 -7.04
CA LYS A 47 17.05 6.61 -7.34
C LYS A 47 16.32 7.54 -6.37
N LEU A 48 15.61 6.98 -5.41
CA LEU A 48 14.87 7.70 -4.37
C LEU A 48 14.68 6.74 -3.18
N ASP A 49 14.58 7.29 -1.99
CA ASP A 49 14.16 6.52 -0.82
C ASP A 49 12.68 6.14 -0.96
N ILE A 50 12.33 4.87 -0.69
CA ILE A 50 10.95 4.39 -0.78
C ILE A 50 10.03 5.13 0.20
N GLU A 51 10.52 5.48 1.40
CA GLU A 51 9.72 6.17 2.42
C GLU A 51 9.35 7.60 1.97
N LYS A 52 10.20 8.23 1.15
CA LYS A 52 9.90 9.53 0.53
C LYS A 52 8.81 9.46 -0.55
N THR A 53 8.38 8.26 -0.93
CA THR A 53 7.33 8.06 -1.93
C THR A 53 5.97 7.74 -1.32
N VAL A 54 5.90 7.58 0.01
CA VAL A 54 4.63 7.36 0.71
C VAL A 54 3.68 8.54 0.45
N ASP A 55 2.46 8.23 0.07
CA ASP A 55 1.40 9.19 -0.16
C ASP A 55 0.58 9.40 1.12
N TRP A 56 1.03 10.34 1.96
CA TRP A 56 0.37 10.67 3.22
C TRP A 56 -1.04 11.24 3.06
N GLU A 57 -1.43 11.68 1.85
CA GLU A 57 -2.81 12.09 1.58
C GLU A 57 -3.72 10.87 1.32
N ARG A 58 -3.18 9.79 0.73
CA ARG A 58 -3.91 8.53 0.50
C ARG A 58 -3.85 7.56 1.70
N MET A 59 -2.81 7.66 2.52
CA MET A 59 -2.56 6.77 3.65
C MET A 59 -3.75 6.64 4.63
N PRO A 60 -4.44 7.72 5.05
CA PRO A 60 -5.59 7.58 5.95
C PRO A 60 -6.74 6.77 5.35
N ALA A 61 -6.99 6.90 4.05
CA ALA A 61 -8.03 6.13 3.37
C ALA A 61 -7.66 4.62 3.31
N ALA A 62 -6.40 4.31 3.04
CA ALA A 62 -5.88 2.95 3.07
C ALA A 62 -6.03 2.31 4.45
N VAL A 63 -5.65 3.03 5.52
CA VAL A 63 -5.82 2.58 6.91
C VAL A 63 -7.30 2.38 7.26
N THR A 64 -8.16 3.34 6.92
CA THR A 64 -9.59 3.28 7.24
C THR A 64 -10.26 2.07 6.59
N ALA A 65 -9.87 1.70 5.38
CA ALA A 65 -10.40 0.54 4.66
C ALA A 65 -10.09 -0.81 5.32
N LEU A 66 -9.09 -0.89 6.22
CA LEU A 66 -8.79 -2.10 6.99
C LEU A 66 -9.74 -2.28 8.20
N SER A 67 -10.30 -1.18 8.70
CA SER A 67 -11.17 -1.19 9.88
C SER A 67 -12.47 -1.98 9.63
N PRO A 68 -13.12 -2.51 10.68
CA PRO A 68 -14.42 -3.17 10.55
C PRO A 68 -15.50 -2.28 9.90
N GLY A 69 -15.49 -0.96 10.20
CA GLY A 69 -16.39 0.02 9.59
C GLY A 69 -16.00 0.44 8.16
N GLY A 70 -14.77 0.14 7.75
CA GLY A 70 -14.25 0.38 6.41
C GLY A 70 -14.19 1.86 6.00
N TYR A 71 -13.82 2.10 4.74
CA TYR A 71 -13.84 3.43 4.14
C TYR A 71 -15.19 3.65 3.45
N ARG A 72 -15.90 4.72 3.81
CA ARG A 72 -17.28 4.98 3.34
C ARG A 72 -18.24 3.80 3.59
N GLY A 73 -18.07 3.10 4.71
CA GLY A 73 -18.91 1.97 5.11
C GLY A 73 -18.58 0.64 4.44
N GLN A 74 -17.50 0.56 3.66
CA GLN A 74 -17.06 -0.67 3.00
C GLN A 74 -15.65 -1.04 3.43
N ARG A 75 -15.53 -2.23 4.04
CA ARG A 75 -14.24 -2.83 4.35
C ARG A 75 -13.61 -3.36 3.07
N VAL A 76 -12.28 -3.31 3.00
CA VAL A 76 -11.55 -3.95 1.91
C VAL A 76 -11.89 -5.44 1.86
N SER A 77 -12.27 -5.94 0.69
CA SER A 77 -12.47 -7.37 0.48
C SER A 77 -11.10 -8.06 0.42
N ALA A 78 -10.72 -8.75 1.48
CA ALA A 78 -9.44 -9.45 1.63
C ALA A 78 -9.55 -10.48 2.77
N SER A 79 -8.67 -11.49 2.78
CA SER A 79 -8.63 -12.45 3.90
C SER A 79 -8.15 -11.76 5.19
N PRO A 80 -8.47 -12.30 6.38
CA PRO A 80 -7.95 -11.78 7.64
C PRO A 80 -6.42 -11.66 7.66
N GLU A 81 -5.71 -12.64 7.08
CA GLU A 81 -4.25 -12.67 7.00
C GLU A 81 -3.71 -11.54 6.10
N GLN A 82 -4.37 -11.30 4.96
CA GLN A 82 -4.04 -10.18 4.08
C GLN A 82 -4.27 -8.84 4.77
N ILE A 83 -5.33 -8.71 5.57
CA ILE A 83 -5.63 -7.50 6.34
C ILE A 83 -4.55 -7.24 7.40
N LEU A 84 -4.15 -8.28 8.13
CA LEU A 84 -3.10 -8.17 9.15
C LEU A 84 -1.75 -7.82 8.52
N SER A 85 -1.38 -8.48 7.41
CA SER A 85 -0.15 -8.18 6.68
C SER A 85 -0.15 -6.74 6.15
N ALA A 86 -1.27 -6.28 5.58
CA ALA A 86 -1.42 -4.90 5.15
C ALA A 86 -1.33 -3.91 6.32
N ALA A 87 -1.94 -4.22 7.47
CA ALA A 87 -1.87 -3.38 8.65
C ALA A 87 -0.43 -3.22 9.16
N GLN A 88 0.33 -4.33 9.22
CA GLN A 88 1.74 -4.33 9.60
C GLN A 88 2.58 -3.51 8.62
N HIS A 89 2.37 -3.71 7.32
CA HIS A 89 3.05 -2.96 6.26
C HIS A 89 2.80 -1.45 6.37
N LEU A 90 1.54 -1.04 6.52
CA LEU A 90 1.19 0.37 6.69
C LEU A 90 1.72 0.95 8.01
N ALA A 91 1.68 0.20 9.11
CA ALA A 91 2.19 0.62 10.42
C ALA A 91 3.70 0.90 10.39
N GLU A 92 4.44 0.12 9.61
CA GLU A 92 5.89 0.30 9.45
C GLU A 92 6.23 1.66 8.81
N HIS A 93 5.45 2.12 7.84
CA HIS A 93 5.61 3.47 7.28
C HIS A 93 5.40 4.57 8.33
N TYR A 94 4.40 4.43 9.21
CA TYR A 94 4.20 5.39 10.31
C TYR A 94 5.39 5.42 11.26
N ARG A 95 5.90 4.26 11.68
CA ARG A 95 7.05 4.14 12.57
C ARG A 95 8.31 4.76 11.97
N LYS A 96 8.64 4.42 10.73
CA LYS A 96 9.81 4.98 10.03
C LYS A 96 9.74 6.49 9.80
N ALA A 97 8.53 7.02 9.68
CA ALA A 97 8.29 8.45 9.53
C ALA A 97 8.17 9.20 10.87
N ASP A 98 8.37 8.50 12.01
CA ASP A 98 8.17 9.04 13.36
C ASP A 98 6.79 9.71 13.52
N LYS A 99 5.77 9.08 12.95
CA LYS A 99 4.37 9.53 13.02
C LYS A 99 3.59 8.70 14.04
N PRO A 100 2.65 9.30 14.78
CA PRO A 100 1.75 8.57 15.67
C PRO A 100 1.01 7.47 14.90
N LEU A 101 0.99 6.26 15.48
CA LEU A 101 0.28 5.13 14.89
C LEU A 101 -1.23 5.31 15.07
N PRO A 102 -2.05 5.28 14.01
CA PRO A 102 -3.51 5.37 14.13
C PRO A 102 -4.09 4.18 14.91
N ASP A 103 -5.14 4.42 15.71
CA ASP A 103 -5.80 3.40 16.53
C ASP A 103 -6.21 2.16 15.73
N THR A 104 -6.69 2.34 14.49
CA THR A 104 -7.04 1.23 13.58
C THR A 104 -5.86 0.30 13.35
N LEU A 105 -4.64 0.84 13.17
CA LEU A 105 -3.45 0.03 12.99
C LEU A 105 -2.99 -0.53 14.34
N ALA A 106 -3.00 0.27 15.40
CA ALA A 106 -2.60 -0.16 16.75
C ALA A 106 -3.47 -1.33 17.28
N ALA A 107 -4.72 -1.43 16.86
CA ALA A 107 -5.60 -2.55 17.20
C ALA A 107 -5.30 -3.84 16.41
N LEU A 108 -4.49 -3.76 15.35
CA LEU A 108 -4.22 -4.87 14.42
C LEU A 108 -2.75 -5.36 14.45
N VAL A 109 -1.83 -4.64 15.11
CA VAL A 109 -0.37 -4.91 15.05
C VAL A 109 0.32 -4.89 16.40
#